data_AF-A0A3A0CCI0-F1
#
_entry.id   AF-A0A3A0CCI0-F1
#
_cell.length_a   1.000
_cell.length_b   1.000
_cell.length_c   1.000
_cell.angle_alpha   90.00
_cell.angle_beta   90.00
_cell.angle_gamma   90.00
#
_symmetry.space_group_name_H-M   'P 1'
#
loop_
_entity.id
_entity.type
_entity.pdbx_description
1 polymer ?
#
loop_
_entity_poly.entity_id
_entity_poly.type
_entity_poly.pdbx_seq_one_letter_code
_entity_poly.pdbx_strand_id
1 'polypeptide(L)'
;MSSEAQRKIFRRIWAVVRLAGRFLRNAVPRIYATAIMFVIVWLTFLAVRYLVTSLAIASGPPPQIVALPTRLDRAALREGRSAFAALDAAEHPRSPLAHYHRLGGWVQPDTFNDCTRSGCHNPLPHAKRKEVRAFLNMHATSIHCGVCHMEGDRVPRPLVWYGLDAGKPGDPPSLLQAYAMLTAPDAASMWKRDGDAAQKKLVHLLNSAARESGDVPALARLAEHFEAYRVGSKAFDQMLTDGPAALARHFRGEYGAKLALRDERTGRPLLGHPNTGPAVAEWFARKDTAVGEEATKLLEAVHPMRRASALTCTDCHRTQGSLIDFPKLGYPEARIRSLIDPVVFSMIEHINAGRPFNLPAVLGGAPLPPPDVEKKAP
;
A
#
# COMPACT_ATOMS: atom_id res chain seq x y z
N MET A 1 0.98 61.04 -76.19
CA MET A 1 1.25 61.76 -74.92
C MET A 1 2.71 62.17 -74.90
N SER A 2 3.02 63.46 -74.67
CA SER A 2 4.41 63.93 -74.66
C SER A 2 5.22 63.25 -73.54
N SER A 3 6.53 63.08 -73.73
CA SER A 3 7.42 62.48 -72.70
C SER A 3 7.38 63.23 -71.36
N GLU A 4 6.91 64.47 -71.38
CA GLU A 4 6.70 65.32 -70.22
C GLU A 4 5.51 64.86 -69.34
N ALA A 5 4.41 64.40 -69.95
CA ALA A 5 3.26 63.86 -69.23
C ALA A 5 3.61 62.56 -68.48
N GLN A 6 4.39 61.68 -69.11
CA GLN A 6 4.90 60.45 -68.48
C GLN A 6 5.88 60.76 -67.34
N ARG A 7 6.79 61.72 -67.51
CA ARG A 7 7.70 62.17 -66.43
C ARG A 7 6.92 62.76 -65.26
N LYS A 8 5.84 63.50 -65.50
CA LYS A 8 4.99 64.09 -64.45
C LYS A 8 4.23 63.01 -63.67
N ILE A 9 3.72 61.98 -64.35
CA ILE A 9 3.09 60.81 -63.72
C ILE A 9 4.12 60.03 -62.90
N PHE A 10 5.30 59.74 -63.45
CA PHE A 10 6.35 59.01 -62.75
C PHE A 10 6.84 59.75 -61.50
N ARG A 11 7.02 61.09 -61.56
CA ARG A 11 7.38 61.90 -60.38
C ARG A 11 6.29 61.87 -59.31
N ARG A 12 5.01 61.89 -59.69
CA ARG A 12 3.88 61.78 -58.75
C ARG A 12 3.82 60.41 -58.10
N ILE A 13 3.95 59.34 -58.88
CA ILE A 13 4.01 57.95 -58.35
C ILE A 13 5.20 57.81 -57.41
N TRP A 14 6.38 58.27 -57.80
CA TRP A 14 7.58 58.16 -56.98
C TRP A 14 7.49 59.00 -55.70
N ALA A 15 6.84 60.16 -55.74
CA ALA A 15 6.55 60.94 -54.54
C ALA A 15 5.59 60.21 -53.58
N VAL A 16 4.55 59.56 -54.10
CA VAL A 16 3.61 58.73 -53.30
C VAL A 16 4.33 57.51 -52.71
N VAL A 17 5.14 56.80 -53.51
CA VAL A 17 5.93 55.66 -53.03
C VAL A 17 6.93 56.08 -51.95
N ARG A 18 7.60 57.22 -52.11
CA ARG A 18 8.54 57.74 -51.11
C ARG A 18 7.83 58.20 -49.83
N LEU A 19 6.64 58.77 -49.94
CA LEU A 19 5.80 59.13 -48.79
C LEU A 19 5.32 57.87 -48.05
N ALA A 20 4.80 56.88 -48.78
CA ALA A 20 4.37 55.60 -48.24
C ALA A 20 5.53 54.83 -47.60
N GLY A 21 6.71 54.81 -48.23
CA GLY A 21 7.91 54.18 -47.70
C GLY A 21 8.41 54.85 -46.41
N ARG A 22 8.37 56.19 -46.33
CA ARG A 22 8.68 56.92 -45.08
C ARG A 22 7.64 56.64 -44.00
N PHE A 23 6.36 56.59 -44.36
CA PHE A 23 5.28 56.25 -43.44
C PHE A 23 5.45 54.84 -42.89
N LEU A 24 5.64 53.83 -43.74
CA LEU A 24 5.90 52.44 -43.36
C LEU A 24 7.16 52.30 -42.49
N ARG A 25 8.27 52.95 -42.87
CA ARG A 25 9.52 52.92 -42.09
C ARG A 25 9.35 53.49 -40.69
N ASN A 26 8.46 54.47 -40.51
CA ASN A 26 8.16 55.06 -39.21
C ASN A 26 7.04 54.34 -38.45
N ALA A 27 6.09 53.74 -39.16
CA ALA A 27 4.93 53.05 -38.58
C ALA A 27 5.27 51.64 -38.10
N VAL A 28 6.07 50.88 -38.85
CA VAL A 28 6.41 49.49 -38.51
C VAL A 28 7.08 49.37 -37.14
N PRO A 29 8.11 50.16 -36.79
CA PRO A 29 8.72 50.09 -35.45
C PRO A 29 7.73 50.45 -34.33
N ARG A 30 6.80 51.38 -34.60
CA ARG A 30 5.78 51.81 -33.61
C ARG A 30 4.74 50.72 -33.39
N ILE A 31 4.22 50.12 -34.47
CA ILE A 31 3.29 48.98 -34.39
C ILE A 31 3.94 47.81 -33.66
N TYR A 32 5.19 47.51 -33.98
CA TYR A 32 5.96 46.46 -33.31
C TYR A 32 6.14 46.74 -31.81
N ALA A 33 6.54 47.97 -31.45
CA ALA A 33 6.68 48.37 -30.05
C ALA A 33 5.35 48.27 -29.29
N THR A 34 4.25 48.73 -29.88
CA THR A 34 2.90 48.62 -29.29
C THR A 34 2.49 47.16 -29.10
N ALA A 35 2.75 46.30 -30.08
CA ALA A 35 2.46 44.86 -29.97
C ALA A 35 3.28 44.20 -28.86
N ILE A 36 4.57 44.53 -28.72
CA ILE A 36 5.40 44.05 -27.61
C ILE A 36 4.87 44.54 -26.27
N MET A 37 4.52 45.82 -26.15
CA MET A 37 3.97 46.34 -24.89
C MET A 37 2.68 45.61 -24.51
N PHE A 38 1.81 45.32 -25.49
CA PHE A 38 0.59 44.54 -25.24
C PHE A 38 0.90 43.13 -24.73
N VAL A 39 1.87 42.44 -25.34
CA VAL A 39 2.31 41.10 -24.87
C VAL A 39 2.89 41.16 -23.47
N ILE A 40 3.74 42.16 -23.16
CA ILE A 40 4.33 42.33 -21.83
C ILE A 40 3.23 42.58 -20.78
N VAL A 41 2.28 43.48 -21.07
CA VAL A 41 1.17 43.79 -20.16
C VAL A 41 0.29 42.55 -19.94
N TRP A 42 -0.02 41.80 -21.00
CA TRP A 42 -0.80 40.57 -20.91
C TRP A 42 -0.10 39.49 -20.06
N LEU A 43 1.19 39.24 -20.30
CA LEU A 43 1.97 38.28 -19.52
C LEU A 43 2.12 38.72 -18.05
N THR A 44 2.31 40.02 -17.81
CA THR A 44 2.35 40.59 -16.46
C THR A 44 1.01 40.40 -15.76
N PHE A 45 -0.11 40.64 -16.46
CA PHE A 45 -1.44 40.40 -15.93
C PHE A 45 -1.66 38.92 -15.60
N LEU A 46 -1.25 37.99 -16.48
CA LEU A 46 -1.34 36.56 -16.21
C LEU A 46 -0.49 36.14 -15.01
N ALA A 47 0.73 36.67 -14.87
CA ALA A 47 1.61 36.40 -13.76
C ALA A 47 1.04 36.94 -12.43
N VAL A 48 0.56 38.18 -12.41
CA VAL A 48 -0.06 38.79 -11.22
C VAL A 48 -1.36 38.06 -10.86
N ARG A 49 -2.21 37.76 -11.86
CA ARG A 49 -3.42 36.96 -11.65
C ARG A 49 -3.07 35.61 -11.05
N TYR A 50 -2.10 34.90 -11.63
CA TYR A 50 -1.64 33.61 -11.11
C TYR A 50 -1.20 33.74 -9.65
N LEU A 51 -0.32 34.71 -9.36
CA LEU A 51 0.18 34.99 -8.01
C LEU A 51 -0.95 35.27 -7.01
N VAL A 52 -1.90 36.13 -7.37
CA VAL A 52 -3.07 36.46 -6.54
C VAL A 52 -3.96 35.22 -6.34
N THR A 53 -4.24 34.47 -7.40
CA THR A 53 -5.04 33.24 -7.29
C THR A 53 -4.34 32.13 -6.51
N SER A 54 -3.01 32.07 -6.54
CA SER A 54 -2.24 31.05 -5.81
C SER A 54 -1.95 31.41 -4.36
N LEU A 55 -1.83 32.71 -4.04
CA LEU A 55 -1.46 33.18 -2.70
C LEU A 55 -2.63 33.75 -1.89
N ALA A 56 -3.52 34.52 -2.53
CA ALA A 56 -4.59 35.23 -1.83
C ALA A 56 -5.90 34.42 -1.79
N ILE A 57 -6.14 33.59 -2.80
CA ILE A 57 -7.25 32.64 -2.78
C ILE A 57 -6.68 31.33 -2.25
N ALA A 58 -6.95 31.03 -0.97
CA ALA A 58 -6.72 29.71 -0.42
C ALA A 58 -7.63 28.73 -1.18
N SER A 59 -7.15 28.26 -2.33
CA SER A 59 -7.63 27.02 -2.92
C SER A 59 -7.36 25.98 -1.85
N GLY A 60 -8.42 25.57 -1.16
CA GLY A 60 -8.32 24.60 -0.08
C GLY A 60 -7.51 23.38 -0.53
N PRO A 61 -7.01 22.57 0.40
CA PRO A 61 -6.23 21.40 0.05
C PRO A 61 -6.94 20.60 -1.05
N PRO A 62 -6.21 20.12 -2.07
CA PRO A 62 -6.79 19.45 -3.22
C PRO A 62 -7.82 18.40 -2.78
N PRO A 63 -8.92 18.18 -3.52
CA PRO A 63 -9.91 17.16 -3.19
C PRO A 63 -9.28 15.79 -2.87
N GLN A 64 -8.17 15.47 -3.54
CA GLN A 64 -7.38 14.27 -3.30
C GLN A 64 -6.81 14.18 -1.87
N ILE A 65 -6.60 15.28 -1.16
CA ILE A 65 -6.12 15.28 0.23
C ILE A 65 -7.30 15.28 1.20
N VAL A 66 -8.33 16.09 0.94
CA VAL A 66 -9.48 16.22 1.87
C VAL A 66 -10.48 15.06 1.79
N ALA A 67 -10.54 14.35 0.67
CA ALA A 67 -11.40 13.18 0.50
C ALA A 67 -10.83 11.92 1.18
N LEU A 68 -9.60 11.96 1.68
CA LEU A 68 -9.07 10.86 2.47
C LEU A 68 -9.80 10.80 3.81
N PRO A 69 -10.43 9.66 4.16
CA PRO A 69 -11.07 9.52 5.45
C PRO A 69 -10.02 9.66 6.54
N THR A 70 -10.20 10.64 7.43
CA THR A 70 -9.31 10.86 8.58
C THR A 70 -9.51 9.79 9.67
N ARG A 71 -10.58 8.98 9.55
CA ARG A 71 -10.90 7.86 10.42
C ARG A 71 -11.27 6.64 9.58
N LEU A 72 -10.70 5.50 9.92
CA LEU A 72 -11.10 4.20 9.37
C LEU A 72 -12.36 3.73 10.12
N ASP A 73 -13.52 4.14 9.62
CA ASP A 73 -14.82 3.66 10.09
C ASP A 73 -15.36 2.51 9.21
N ARG A 74 -16.52 1.97 9.59
CA ARG A 74 -17.14 0.85 8.86
C ARG A 74 -17.47 1.20 7.40
N ALA A 75 -17.76 2.46 7.08
CA ALA A 75 -18.03 2.89 5.72
C ALA A 75 -16.73 2.92 4.90
N ALA A 76 -15.68 3.55 5.43
CA ALA A 76 -14.37 3.58 4.80
C ALA A 76 -13.80 2.17 4.55
N LEU A 77 -14.06 1.22 5.45
CA LEU A 77 -13.65 -0.19 5.32
C LEU A 77 -14.62 -1.03 4.47
N ARG A 78 -15.55 -0.44 3.73
CA ARG A 78 -16.38 -1.16 2.75
C ARG A 78 -16.10 -0.70 1.33
N GLU A 79 -15.63 0.52 1.20
CA GLU A 79 -15.24 1.08 -0.08
C GLU A 79 -14.02 0.35 -0.65
N GLY A 80 -13.94 0.26 -1.98
CA GLY A 80 -12.77 -0.24 -2.67
C GLY A 80 -11.67 0.81 -2.79
N ARG A 81 -10.46 0.41 -3.20
CA ARG A 81 -9.32 1.32 -3.45
C ARG A 81 -9.71 2.49 -4.37
N SER A 82 -10.45 2.21 -5.43
CA SER A 82 -10.87 3.16 -6.45
C SER A 82 -11.78 4.28 -5.92
N ALA A 83 -12.39 4.12 -4.75
CA ALA A 83 -13.16 5.17 -4.10
C ALA A 83 -12.27 6.31 -3.55
N PHE A 84 -10.96 6.09 -3.44
CA PHE A 84 -10.01 7.04 -2.84
C PHE A 84 -9.02 7.55 -3.88
N ALA A 85 -9.43 8.57 -4.65
CA ALA A 85 -8.61 9.21 -5.70
C ALA A 85 -7.19 9.65 -5.25
N ALA A 86 -7.01 9.87 -3.94
CA ALA A 86 -5.72 10.15 -3.31
C ALA A 86 -4.68 9.04 -3.47
N LEU A 87 -5.13 7.78 -3.50
CA LEU A 87 -4.28 6.61 -3.58
C LEU A 87 -3.65 6.48 -4.97
N ASP A 88 -4.33 6.95 -6.01
CA ASP A 88 -3.80 6.96 -7.39
C ASP A 88 -2.74 8.05 -7.57
N ALA A 89 -2.93 9.21 -6.93
CA ALA A 89 -1.94 10.29 -6.93
C ALA A 89 -0.65 9.95 -6.17
N ALA A 90 -0.66 8.90 -5.33
CA ALA A 90 0.50 8.47 -4.55
C ALA A 90 1.50 7.62 -5.34
N GLU A 91 1.19 7.18 -6.56
CA GLU A 91 2.10 6.36 -7.38
C GLU A 91 3.32 7.15 -7.91
N HIS A 92 3.28 8.49 -7.89
CA HIS A 92 4.36 9.35 -8.40
C HIS A 92 4.74 10.49 -7.43
N PRO A 93 5.35 10.20 -6.27
CA PRO A 93 5.67 11.22 -5.28
C PRO A 93 6.81 12.13 -5.77
N ARG A 94 6.50 13.40 -6.05
CA ARG A 94 7.49 14.43 -6.40
C ARG A 94 8.17 15.09 -5.20
N SER A 95 8.00 14.60 -3.96
CA SER A 95 8.56 15.24 -2.74
C SER A 95 9.05 14.26 -1.65
N PRO A 96 10.25 14.44 -1.07
CA PRO A 96 10.86 13.55 -0.07
C PRO A 96 10.13 13.48 1.29
N LEU A 97 9.46 14.56 1.72
CA LEU A 97 8.83 14.63 3.06
C LEU A 97 7.50 13.87 3.15
N ALA A 98 6.95 13.39 2.03
CA ALA A 98 5.67 12.69 1.97
C ALA A 98 5.73 11.20 2.37
N HIS A 99 6.91 10.65 2.68
CA HIS A 99 7.12 9.21 2.82
C HIS A 99 6.76 8.62 4.20
N TYR A 100 6.81 9.37 5.29
CA TYR A 100 6.82 8.79 6.65
C TYR A 100 5.43 8.52 7.26
N HIS A 101 4.35 9.04 6.67
CA HIS A 101 2.99 8.88 7.21
C HIS A 101 1.93 8.43 6.18
N ARG A 102 2.31 8.13 4.94
CA ARG A 102 1.38 7.56 3.97
C ARG A 102 1.34 6.05 4.13
N LEU A 103 0.13 5.50 4.29
CA LEU A 103 -0.14 4.12 3.89
C LEU A 103 0.18 4.07 2.39
N GLY A 104 1.35 3.56 2.02
CA GLY A 104 1.79 3.49 0.62
C GLY A 104 0.89 2.62 -0.26
N GLY A 105 -0.05 1.91 0.36
CA GLY A 105 -1.06 1.07 -0.28
C GLY A 105 -2.38 1.08 0.49
N TRP A 106 -3.41 0.56 -0.17
CA TRP A 106 -4.74 0.34 0.35
C TRP A 106 -4.74 -0.83 1.35
N VAL A 107 -5.41 -0.70 2.51
CA VAL A 107 -5.68 -1.84 3.39
C VAL A 107 -6.97 -2.47 2.93
N GLN A 108 -6.88 -3.67 2.37
CA GLN A 108 -8.07 -4.35 1.89
C GLN A 108 -9.05 -4.62 3.03
N PRO A 109 -10.34 -4.32 2.82
CA PRO A 109 -11.33 -4.52 3.84
C PRO A 109 -11.55 -6.01 4.05
N ASP A 110 -11.63 -6.39 5.31
CA ASP A 110 -11.92 -7.75 5.72
C ASP A 110 -13.34 -7.80 6.26
N THR A 111 -14.28 -8.02 5.34
CA THR A 111 -15.71 -8.12 5.63
C THR A 111 -16.09 -9.48 6.21
N PHE A 112 -15.12 -10.30 6.61
CA PHE A 112 -15.35 -11.63 7.19
C PHE A 112 -14.81 -11.76 8.61
N ASN A 113 -13.96 -10.84 9.07
CA ASN A 113 -13.48 -10.81 10.44
C ASN A 113 -14.58 -10.36 11.42
N ASP A 114 -15.13 -11.31 12.19
CA ASP A 114 -16.20 -11.04 13.14
C ASP A 114 -15.76 -10.17 14.32
N CYS A 115 -14.47 -10.20 14.68
CA CYS A 115 -13.93 -9.34 15.73
C CYS A 115 -14.12 -7.85 15.39
N THR A 116 -13.97 -7.47 14.11
CA THR A 116 -14.14 -6.09 13.64
C THR A 116 -15.57 -5.80 13.22
N ARG A 117 -16.27 -6.79 12.65
CA ARG A 117 -17.67 -6.64 12.22
C ARG A 117 -18.64 -6.45 13.38
N SER A 118 -18.38 -7.06 14.53
CA SER A 118 -19.19 -6.87 15.74
C SER A 118 -19.35 -5.40 16.10
N GLY A 119 -18.41 -4.54 15.70
CA GLY A 119 -18.36 -3.13 16.10
C GLY A 119 -17.70 -2.92 17.46
N CYS A 120 -17.21 -3.99 18.10
CA CYS A 120 -16.48 -3.92 19.36
C CYS A 120 -15.00 -3.52 19.15
N HIS A 121 -14.38 -3.92 18.04
CA HIS A 121 -12.98 -3.65 17.73
C HIS A 121 -12.78 -2.90 16.41
N ASN A 122 -11.72 -2.09 16.36
CA ASN A 122 -11.21 -1.51 15.13
C ASN A 122 -10.38 -2.57 14.37
N PRO A 123 -10.39 -2.63 13.02
CA PRO A 123 -9.53 -3.53 12.26
C PRO A 123 -8.04 -3.30 12.43
N LEU A 124 -7.63 -2.10 12.85
CA LEU A 124 -6.23 -1.83 13.14
C LEU A 124 -5.93 -2.08 14.63
N PRO A 125 -4.89 -2.85 14.94
CA PRO A 125 -4.47 -3.10 16.31
C PRO A 125 -4.20 -1.83 17.10
N HIS A 126 -4.42 -1.91 18.41
CA HIS A 126 -4.20 -0.82 19.34
C HIS A 126 -3.14 -1.25 20.37
N ALA A 127 -1.97 -0.63 20.29
CA ALA A 127 -0.96 -0.71 21.34
C ALA A 127 -0.74 0.68 21.95
N LYS A 128 -0.41 0.73 23.25
CA LYS A 128 -0.11 2.00 23.94
C LYS A 128 1.06 2.73 23.26
N ARG A 129 2.10 1.99 22.86
CA ARG A 129 3.27 2.51 22.13
C ARG A 129 2.95 2.60 20.64
N LYS A 130 3.20 3.76 20.03
CA LYS A 130 2.87 4.05 18.62
C LYS A 130 3.72 3.20 17.65
N GLU A 131 4.96 2.90 18.03
CA GLU A 131 5.93 2.12 17.26
C GLU A 131 5.43 0.68 17.10
N VAL A 132 5.02 0.06 18.22
CA VAL A 132 4.43 -1.28 18.24
C VAL A 132 3.13 -1.29 17.44
N ARG A 133 2.31 -0.24 17.55
CA ARG A 133 1.05 -0.13 16.81
C ARG A 133 1.27 -0.14 15.30
N ALA A 134 2.23 0.63 14.79
CA ALA A 134 2.53 0.66 13.36
C ALA A 134 2.94 -0.73 12.83
N PHE A 135 3.72 -1.47 13.62
CA PHE A 135 4.14 -2.82 13.27
C PHE A 135 2.98 -3.84 13.31
N LEU A 136 2.11 -3.75 14.33
CA LEU A 136 0.92 -4.60 14.43
C LEU A 136 -0.10 -4.27 13.34
N ASN A 137 -0.22 -3.02 12.89
CA ASN A 137 -1.09 -2.65 11.77
C ASN A 137 -0.74 -3.42 10.49
N MET A 138 0.55 -3.73 10.25
CA MET A 138 0.95 -4.60 9.15
C MET A 138 0.47 -6.04 9.33
N HIS A 139 0.36 -6.55 10.55
CA HIS A 139 -0.13 -7.91 10.78
C HIS A 139 -1.61 -8.04 10.43
N ALA A 140 -2.41 -7.03 10.78
CA ALA A 140 -3.84 -7.04 10.50
C ALA A 140 -4.18 -7.09 9.01
N THR A 141 -3.23 -6.81 8.12
CA THR A 141 -3.42 -6.94 6.67
C THR A 141 -3.15 -8.35 6.16
N SER A 142 -2.46 -9.20 6.92
CA SER A 142 -2.03 -10.54 6.48
C SER A 142 -2.54 -11.69 7.37
N ILE A 143 -3.01 -11.37 8.59
CA ILE A 143 -3.38 -12.33 9.62
C ILE A 143 -4.68 -11.87 10.31
N HIS A 144 -5.57 -12.82 10.60
CA HIS A 144 -6.79 -12.62 11.37
C HIS A 144 -6.50 -12.45 12.88
N CYS A 145 -7.28 -11.61 13.56
CA CYS A 145 -7.08 -11.27 14.98
C CYS A 145 -7.01 -12.50 15.89
N GLY A 146 -7.78 -13.54 15.58
CA GLY A 146 -7.85 -14.78 16.34
C GLY A 146 -6.52 -15.53 16.41
N VAL A 147 -5.64 -15.39 15.42
CA VAL A 147 -4.32 -16.05 15.43
C VAL A 147 -3.49 -15.61 16.64
N CYS A 148 -3.55 -14.33 17.02
CA CYS A 148 -2.80 -13.79 18.15
C CYS A 148 -3.58 -13.78 19.47
N HIS A 149 -4.91 -13.65 19.40
CA HIS A 149 -5.75 -13.42 20.58
C HIS A 149 -6.48 -14.66 21.09
N MET A 150 -6.63 -15.70 20.27
CA MET A 150 -7.30 -16.93 20.71
C MET A 150 -6.29 -17.94 21.28
N GLU A 151 -6.75 -18.68 22.28
CA GLU A 151 -6.02 -19.81 22.85
C GLU A 151 -5.92 -20.97 21.85
N GLY A 152 -4.95 -21.84 22.08
CA GLY A 152 -4.72 -23.02 21.27
C GLY A 152 -3.38 -23.64 21.59
N ASP A 153 -3.38 -24.94 21.85
CA ASP A 153 -2.22 -25.63 22.46
C ASP A 153 -1.28 -26.24 21.43
N ARG A 154 -1.67 -26.24 20.14
CA ARG A 154 -0.89 -26.85 19.07
C ARG A 154 0.23 -25.96 18.58
N VAL A 155 1.39 -26.59 18.41
CA VAL A 155 2.59 -26.00 17.82
C VAL A 155 3.12 -26.96 16.75
N PRO A 156 3.19 -26.57 15.47
CA PRO A 156 2.70 -25.30 14.90
C PRO A 156 1.17 -25.21 14.98
N ARG A 157 0.64 -23.98 14.93
CA ARG A 157 -0.80 -23.75 14.91
C ARG A 157 -1.42 -24.23 13.60
N PRO A 158 -2.63 -24.81 13.63
CA PRO A 158 -3.35 -25.12 12.42
C PRO A 158 -3.84 -23.81 11.80
N LEU A 159 -3.17 -23.35 10.75
CA LEU A 159 -3.51 -22.14 10.02
C LEU A 159 -3.99 -22.47 8.61
N VAL A 160 -4.83 -21.59 8.06
CA VAL A 160 -5.32 -21.67 6.68
C VAL A 160 -5.47 -20.27 6.09
N TRP A 161 -5.19 -20.13 4.79
CA TRP A 161 -5.51 -18.91 4.04
C TRP A 161 -7.02 -18.82 3.82
N TYR A 162 -7.59 -17.63 3.98
CA TYR A 162 -8.93 -17.34 3.49
C TYR A 162 -8.95 -16.07 2.64
N GLY A 163 -9.71 -16.12 1.54
CA GLY A 163 -9.89 -14.97 0.64
C GLY A 163 -10.74 -13.88 1.29
N LEU A 164 -10.35 -12.62 1.10
CA LEU A 164 -11.06 -11.46 1.64
C LEU A 164 -12.36 -11.13 0.88
N ASP A 165 -12.55 -11.74 -0.29
CA ASP A 165 -13.74 -11.62 -1.13
C ASP A 165 -14.87 -12.58 -0.68
N ALA A 166 -14.50 -13.79 -0.24
CA ALA A 166 -15.46 -14.86 0.03
C ALA A 166 -15.44 -15.37 1.48
N GLY A 167 -14.42 -15.06 2.28
CA GLY A 167 -14.25 -15.61 3.63
C GLY A 167 -14.00 -17.12 3.66
N LYS A 168 -13.67 -17.71 2.51
CA LYS A 168 -13.52 -19.17 2.33
C LYS A 168 -12.06 -19.57 2.38
N PRO A 169 -11.75 -20.78 2.91
CA PRO A 169 -10.40 -21.30 2.85
C PRO A 169 -9.94 -21.43 1.39
N GLY A 170 -8.67 -21.18 1.13
CA GLY A 170 -8.09 -21.22 -0.21
C GLY A 170 -6.62 -21.58 -0.23
N ASP A 171 -6.09 -21.68 -1.44
CA ASP A 171 -4.68 -21.88 -1.71
C ASP A 171 -3.85 -20.65 -1.29
N PRO A 172 -2.51 -20.77 -1.22
CA PRO A 172 -1.64 -19.62 -1.00
C PRO A 172 -1.90 -18.50 -2.04
N PRO A 173 -1.88 -17.22 -1.64
CA PRO A 173 -2.09 -16.07 -2.52
C PRO A 173 -1.28 -16.14 -3.83
N SER A 174 -1.86 -15.66 -4.93
CA SER A 174 -1.18 -15.64 -6.23
C SER A 174 0.16 -14.87 -6.17
N LEU A 175 0.24 -13.84 -5.31
CA LEU A 175 1.46 -13.09 -5.06
C LEU A 175 2.60 -13.96 -4.48
N LEU A 176 2.29 -14.84 -3.52
CA LEU A 176 3.28 -15.76 -2.95
C LEU A 176 3.72 -16.80 -3.97
N GLN A 177 2.79 -17.30 -4.78
CA GLN A 177 3.11 -18.26 -5.83
C GLN A 177 4.00 -17.64 -6.92
N ALA A 178 3.73 -16.39 -7.34
CA ALA A 178 4.58 -15.66 -8.28
C ALA A 178 5.99 -15.45 -7.72
N TYR A 179 6.09 -15.04 -6.45
CA TYR A 179 7.39 -14.88 -5.79
C TYR A 179 8.13 -16.20 -5.63
N ALA A 180 7.43 -17.30 -5.33
CA ALA A 180 8.01 -18.64 -5.29
C ALA A 180 8.61 -19.02 -6.64
N MET A 181 7.93 -18.77 -7.76
CA MET A 181 8.47 -19.04 -9.11
C MET A 181 9.76 -18.25 -9.40
N LEU A 182 9.84 -16.99 -8.97
CA LEU A 182 11.02 -16.15 -9.19
C LEU A 182 12.19 -16.47 -8.26
N THR A 183 11.93 -17.08 -7.10
CA THR A 183 12.93 -17.33 -6.05
C THR A 183 13.21 -18.81 -5.79
N ALA A 184 12.61 -19.69 -6.58
CA ALA A 184 12.86 -21.12 -6.50
C ALA A 184 14.36 -21.41 -6.72
N PRO A 185 14.97 -22.34 -5.94
CA PRO A 185 16.38 -22.68 -6.12
C PRO A 185 16.74 -23.13 -7.54
N ASP A 186 15.78 -23.72 -8.25
CA ASP A 186 15.92 -24.21 -9.62
C ASP A 186 15.30 -23.28 -10.67
N ALA A 187 14.95 -22.04 -10.31
CA ALA A 187 14.29 -21.09 -11.22
C ALA A 187 15.01 -20.95 -12.56
N ALA A 188 16.35 -20.83 -12.56
CA ALA A 188 17.14 -20.74 -13.79
C ALA A 188 16.93 -21.95 -14.73
N SER A 189 16.85 -23.15 -14.16
CA SER A 189 16.60 -24.38 -14.92
C SER A 189 15.16 -24.44 -15.43
N MET A 190 14.19 -24.04 -14.61
CA MET A 190 12.78 -23.91 -14.99
C MET A 190 12.62 -22.96 -16.19
N TRP A 191 13.21 -21.76 -16.13
CA TRP A 191 13.12 -20.78 -17.21
C TRP A 191 13.78 -21.26 -18.51
N LYS A 192 14.86 -22.03 -18.42
CA LYS A 192 15.52 -22.62 -19.59
C LYS A 192 14.70 -23.73 -20.24
N ARG A 193 14.01 -24.56 -19.43
CA ARG A 193 13.25 -25.71 -19.91
C ARG A 193 11.85 -25.34 -20.40
N ASP A 194 11.15 -24.50 -19.62
CA ASP A 194 9.71 -24.25 -19.75
C ASP A 194 9.40 -22.79 -20.12
N GLY A 195 10.40 -22.02 -20.57
CA GLY A 195 10.40 -20.56 -20.74
C GLY A 195 9.04 -19.90 -20.98
N ASP A 196 8.46 -20.12 -22.16
CA ASP A 196 7.20 -19.47 -22.56
C ASP A 196 6.01 -19.91 -21.68
N ALA A 197 5.95 -21.18 -21.27
CA ALA A 197 4.88 -21.68 -20.41
C ALA A 197 5.02 -21.14 -18.97
N ALA A 198 6.23 -21.11 -18.44
CA ALA A 198 6.56 -20.53 -17.15
C ALA A 198 6.26 -19.02 -17.13
N GLN A 199 6.56 -18.31 -18.23
CA GLN A 199 6.28 -16.88 -18.37
C GLN A 199 4.78 -16.61 -18.35
N LYS A 200 3.99 -17.34 -19.16
CA LYS A 200 2.52 -17.24 -19.16
C LYS A 200 1.93 -17.50 -17.78
N LYS A 201 2.44 -18.50 -17.06
CA LYS A 201 2.01 -18.81 -15.69
C LYS A 201 2.34 -17.65 -14.74
N LEU A 202 3.56 -17.10 -14.81
CA LEU A 202 3.95 -15.96 -13.97
C LEU A 202 3.07 -14.73 -14.25
N VAL A 203 2.84 -14.37 -15.51
CA VAL A 203 1.96 -13.25 -15.91
C VAL A 203 0.54 -13.47 -15.40
N HIS A 204 0.02 -14.70 -15.49
CA HIS A 204 -1.29 -15.04 -14.95
C HIS A 204 -1.37 -14.86 -13.42
N LEU A 205 -0.34 -15.32 -12.68
CA LEU A 205 -0.27 -15.14 -11.23
C LEU A 205 -0.16 -13.67 -10.84
N LEU A 206 0.62 -12.87 -11.56
CA LEU A 206 0.75 -11.43 -11.28
C LEU A 206 -0.56 -10.67 -11.54
N ASN A 207 -1.27 -10.98 -12.62
CA ASN A 207 -2.58 -10.41 -12.91
C ASN A 207 -3.63 -10.85 -11.86
N SER A 208 -3.58 -12.10 -11.41
CA SER A 208 -4.45 -12.59 -10.34
C SER A 208 -4.13 -11.92 -9.01
N ALA A 209 -2.85 -11.77 -8.66
CA ALA A 209 -2.40 -11.04 -7.48
C ALA A 209 -2.85 -9.56 -7.51
N ALA A 210 -2.79 -8.92 -8.67
CA ALA A 210 -3.29 -7.55 -8.84
C ALA A 210 -4.78 -7.46 -8.49
N ARG A 211 -5.62 -8.33 -9.07
CA ARG A 211 -7.07 -8.40 -8.80
C ARG A 211 -7.39 -8.75 -7.35
N GLU A 212 -6.76 -9.81 -6.84
CA GLU A 212 -6.86 -10.25 -5.45
C GLU A 212 -6.55 -9.11 -4.49
N SER A 213 -5.62 -8.21 -4.85
CA SER A 213 -5.19 -7.06 -4.03
C SER A 213 -6.01 -5.78 -4.22
N GLY A 214 -7.15 -5.83 -4.90
CA GLY A 214 -7.96 -4.65 -5.21
C GLY A 214 -7.36 -3.80 -6.33
N ASP A 215 -6.96 -4.48 -7.41
CA ASP A 215 -6.43 -3.92 -8.66
C ASP A 215 -5.20 -3.03 -8.47
N VAL A 216 -4.21 -3.50 -7.71
CA VAL A 216 -2.96 -2.76 -7.48
C VAL A 216 -2.21 -2.54 -8.80
N PRO A 217 -2.09 -1.29 -9.31
CA PRO A 217 -1.56 -1.06 -10.66
C PRO A 217 -0.11 -1.47 -10.84
N ALA A 218 0.70 -1.39 -9.78
CA ALA A 218 2.09 -1.82 -9.82
C ALA A 218 2.25 -3.33 -10.13
N LEU A 219 1.34 -4.19 -9.65
CA LEU A 219 1.36 -5.62 -9.94
C LEU A 219 0.91 -5.90 -11.39
N ALA A 220 -0.11 -5.18 -11.88
CA ALA A 220 -0.55 -5.26 -13.27
C ALA A 220 0.56 -4.82 -14.25
N ARG A 221 1.20 -3.67 -14.01
CA ARG A 221 2.36 -3.22 -14.82
C ARG A 221 3.53 -4.19 -14.77
N LEU A 222 3.77 -4.82 -13.62
CA LEU A 222 4.79 -5.86 -13.52
C LEU A 222 4.45 -7.06 -14.41
N ALA A 223 3.17 -7.47 -14.45
CA ALA A 223 2.69 -8.51 -15.35
C ALA A 223 2.89 -8.12 -16.83
N GLU A 224 2.50 -6.90 -17.21
CA GLU A 224 2.69 -6.35 -18.57
C GLU A 224 4.17 -6.35 -18.98
N HIS A 225 5.08 -5.93 -18.10
CA HIS A 225 6.52 -5.96 -18.38
C HIS A 225 7.04 -7.39 -18.55
N PHE A 226 6.61 -8.34 -17.71
CA PHE A 226 6.97 -9.73 -17.89
C PHE A 226 6.43 -10.29 -19.19
N GLU A 227 5.23 -9.92 -19.62
CA GLU A 227 4.64 -10.34 -20.90
C GLU A 227 5.36 -9.74 -22.12
N ALA A 228 5.77 -8.47 -22.03
CA ALA A 228 6.38 -7.75 -23.14
C ALA A 228 7.78 -8.25 -23.55
N TYR A 229 8.54 -8.85 -22.63
CA TYR A 229 9.90 -9.31 -22.89
C TYR A 229 9.96 -10.80 -23.22
N ARG A 230 10.64 -11.17 -24.31
CA ARG A 230 10.85 -12.57 -24.68
C ARG A 230 11.77 -13.28 -23.67
N VAL A 231 11.44 -14.50 -23.27
CA VAL A 231 12.31 -15.34 -22.43
C VAL A 231 13.70 -15.49 -23.06
N GLY A 232 14.74 -15.35 -22.24
CA GLY A 232 16.15 -15.39 -22.65
C GLY A 232 16.67 -14.08 -23.26
N SER A 233 15.85 -13.03 -23.33
CA SER A 233 16.36 -11.68 -23.64
C SER A 233 17.01 -11.05 -22.41
N LYS A 234 18.01 -10.18 -22.62
CA LYS A 234 18.66 -9.42 -21.54
C LYS A 234 17.67 -8.66 -20.65
N ALA A 235 16.60 -8.11 -21.25
CA ALA A 235 15.56 -7.41 -20.51
C ALA A 235 14.77 -8.36 -19.60
N PHE A 236 14.43 -9.57 -20.08
CA PHE A 236 13.77 -10.58 -19.27
C PHE A 236 14.66 -11.07 -18.11
N ASP A 237 15.96 -11.29 -18.37
CA ASP A 237 16.91 -11.69 -17.33
C ASP A 237 17.05 -10.62 -16.23
N GLN A 238 17.03 -9.34 -16.62
CA GLN A 238 16.98 -8.23 -15.67
C GLN A 238 15.68 -8.26 -14.84
N MET A 239 14.54 -8.55 -15.48
CA MET A 239 13.26 -8.70 -14.77
C MET A 239 13.25 -9.88 -13.79
N LEU A 240 13.89 -11.01 -14.12
CA LEU A 240 14.05 -12.13 -13.18
C LEU A 240 14.90 -11.74 -11.97
N THR A 241 15.89 -10.87 -12.17
CA THR A 241 16.76 -10.35 -11.10
C THR A 241 16.03 -9.35 -10.20
N ASP A 242 15.31 -8.40 -10.79
CA ASP A 242 14.65 -7.31 -10.05
C ASP A 242 13.25 -7.66 -9.52
N GLY A 243 12.59 -8.62 -10.18
CA GLY A 243 11.22 -9.06 -9.89
C GLY A 243 10.98 -9.46 -8.43
N PRO A 244 11.84 -10.28 -7.80
CA PRO A 244 11.72 -10.61 -6.38
C PRO A 244 11.68 -9.37 -5.48
N ALA A 245 12.56 -8.39 -5.71
CA ALA A 245 12.61 -7.17 -4.92
C ALA A 245 11.37 -6.28 -5.17
N ALA A 246 10.85 -6.26 -6.40
CA ALA A 246 9.60 -5.59 -6.73
C ALA A 246 8.41 -6.22 -5.99
N LEU A 247 8.25 -7.54 -6.06
CA LEU A 247 7.16 -8.27 -5.38
C LEU A 247 7.24 -8.14 -3.86
N ALA A 248 8.44 -8.15 -3.29
CA ALA A 248 8.62 -8.03 -1.84
C ALA A 248 8.04 -6.73 -1.25
N ARG A 249 7.91 -5.68 -2.06
CA ARG A 249 7.28 -4.41 -1.65
C ARG A 249 5.76 -4.54 -1.45
N HIS A 250 5.15 -5.58 -2.00
CA HIS A 250 3.72 -5.91 -1.92
C HIS A 250 3.40 -6.97 -0.84
N PHE A 251 4.38 -7.33 0.00
CA PHE A 251 4.12 -8.20 1.15
C PHE A 251 3.62 -7.45 2.38
N ARG A 252 2.90 -6.35 2.19
CA ARG A 252 2.39 -5.46 3.24
C ARG A 252 0.89 -5.62 3.47
N GLY A 253 0.29 -6.65 2.86
CA GLY A 253 -1.15 -6.90 2.93
C GLY A 253 -1.83 -7.08 1.58
N GLU A 254 -1.11 -6.83 0.50
CA GLU A 254 -1.58 -7.00 -0.88
C GLU A 254 -1.59 -8.48 -1.29
N TYR A 255 -2.24 -9.31 -0.48
CA TYR A 255 -2.40 -10.75 -0.75
C TYR A 255 -3.81 -11.10 -1.23
N GLY A 256 -4.81 -10.24 -1.02
CA GLY A 256 -6.22 -10.61 -1.22
C GLY A 256 -6.76 -11.68 -0.26
N ALA A 257 -5.93 -12.10 0.69
CA ALA A 257 -6.24 -13.16 1.64
C ALA A 257 -5.48 -12.94 2.95
N LYS A 258 -5.93 -13.61 4.01
CA LYS A 258 -5.27 -13.61 5.32
C LYS A 258 -5.16 -15.01 5.89
N LEU A 259 -4.25 -15.20 6.84
CA LEU A 259 -4.17 -16.40 7.65
C LEU A 259 -5.16 -16.35 8.81
N ALA A 260 -5.94 -17.40 8.99
CA ALA A 260 -6.78 -17.61 10.17
C ALA A 260 -6.44 -18.94 10.85
N LEU A 261 -6.83 -19.08 12.12
CA LEU A 261 -6.88 -20.39 12.77
C LEU A 261 -7.83 -21.29 11.99
N ARG A 262 -7.44 -22.54 11.77
CA ARG A 262 -8.27 -23.55 11.12
C ARG A 262 -9.01 -24.34 12.20
N ASP A 263 -10.33 -24.35 12.13
CA ASP A 263 -11.14 -25.28 12.90
C ASP A 263 -10.85 -26.71 12.39
N GLU A 264 -10.38 -27.57 13.26
CA GLU A 264 -9.96 -28.92 12.89
C GLU A 264 -11.15 -29.85 12.60
N ARG A 265 -12.32 -29.56 13.18
CA ARG A 265 -13.53 -30.37 12.96
C ARG A 265 -14.10 -30.11 11.58
N THR A 266 -14.11 -28.83 11.17
CA THR A 266 -14.78 -28.41 9.93
C THR A 266 -13.80 -28.11 8.79
N GLY A 267 -12.52 -27.93 9.11
CA GLY A 267 -11.49 -27.47 8.20
C GLY A 267 -11.60 -25.99 7.81
N ARG A 268 -12.59 -25.25 8.34
CA ARG A 268 -12.91 -23.86 7.98
C ARG A 268 -12.05 -22.87 8.75
N PRO A 269 -11.84 -21.64 8.24
CA PRO A 269 -11.21 -20.58 9.02
C PRO A 269 -12.11 -20.16 10.19
N LEU A 270 -11.52 -20.01 11.38
CA LEU A 270 -12.12 -19.37 12.53
C LEU A 270 -12.01 -17.85 12.36
N LEU A 271 -13.10 -17.24 11.91
CA LEU A 271 -13.19 -15.80 11.65
C LEU A 271 -13.72 -14.99 12.84
N GLY A 272 -14.01 -15.67 13.94
CA GLY A 272 -14.53 -15.14 15.19
C GLY A 272 -14.53 -16.24 16.25
N HIS A 273 -14.94 -15.89 17.47
CA HIS A 273 -15.21 -16.91 18.48
C HIS A 273 -16.43 -17.74 18.06
N PRO A 274 -16.36 -19.08 18.10
CA PRO A 274 -17.46 -19.91 17.65
C PRO A 274 -18.69 -19.74 18.55
N ASN A 275 -19.88 -19.68 17.95
CA ASN A 275 -21.17 -19.64 18.63
C ASN A 275 -21.41 -18.45 19.59
N THR A 276 -20.73 -17.31 19.40
CA THR A 276 -20.87 -16.15 20.30
C THR A 276 -21.91 -15.11 19.86
N GLY A 277 -22.61 -15.31 18.74
CA GLY A 277 -23.63 -14.38 18.23
C GLY A 277 -24.67 -13.94 19.29
N PRO A 278 -25.29 -14.87 20.04
CA PRO A 278 -26.19 -14.52 21.13
C PRO A 278 -25.51 -13.71 22.25
N ALA A 279 -24.30 -14.08 22.66
CA ALA A 279 -23.54 -13.37 23.69
C ALA A 279 -23.18 -11.95 23.26
N VAL A 280 -22.83 -11.74 21.98
CA VAL A 280 -22.59 -10.41 21.40
C VAL A 280 -23.86 -9.55 21.45
N ALA A 281 -25.00 -10.12 21.04
CA ALA A 281 -26.28 -9.41 21.09
C ALA A 281 -26.66 -9.01 22.52
N GLU A 282 -26.47 -9.93 23.47
CA GLU A 282 -26.73 -9.67 24.89
C GLU A 282 -25.80 -8.58 25.45
N TRP A 283 -24.49 -8.64 25.13
CA TRP A 283 -23.55 -7.59 25.49
C TRP A 283 -24.02 -6.22 25.01
N PHE A 284 -24.41 -6.08 23.73
CA PHE A 284 -24.88 -4.80 23.22
C PHE A 284 -26.18 -4.31 23.85
N ALA A 285 -27.08 -5.21 24.26
CA ALA A 285 -28.30 -4.85 24.96
C ALA A 285 -28.05 -4.30 26.37
N ARG A 286 -26.93 -4.70 27.01
CA ARG A 286 -26.67 -4.44 28.44
C ARG A 286 -25.40 -3.63 28.73
N LYS A 287 -24.53 -3.40 27.75
CA LYS A 287 -23.18 -2.81 27.94
C LYS A 287 -23.17 -1.45 28.63
N ASP A 288 -24.26 -0.68 28.52
CA ASP A 288 -24.36 0.67 29.09
C ASP A 288 -24.85 0.65 30.55
N THR A 289 -25.40 -0.47 31.02
CA THR A 289 -25.91 -0.66 32.40
C THR A 289 -25.16 -1.72 33.20
N ALA A 290 -24.52 -2.68 32.53
CA ALA A 290 -23.76 -3.73 33.18
C ALA A 290 -22.49 -3.16 33.85
N VAL A 291 -22.28 -3.50 35.11
CA VAL A 291 -21.12 -3.05 35.90
C VAL A 291 -20.49 -4.21 36.67
N GLY A 292 -19.23 -4.05 37.06
CA GLY A 292 -18.52 -5.02 37.91
C GLY A 292 -18.50 -6.44 37.32
N GLU A 293 -18.86 -7.42 38.14
CA GLU A 293 -18.82 -8.85 37.79
C GLU A 293 -19.75 -9.22 36.63
N GLU A 294 -20.91 -8.56 36.51
CA GLU A 294 -21.84 -8.81 35.41
C GLU A 294 -21.23 -8.45 34.06
N ALA A 295 -20.60 -7.28 33.95
CA ALA A 295 -19.92 -6.85 32.73
C ALA A 295 -18.80 -7.82 32.36
N THR A 296 -18.03 -8.31 33.35
CA THR A 296 -16.98 -9.32 33.14
C THR A 296 -17.56 -10.62 32.58
N LYS A 297 -18.64 -11.16 33.17
CA LYS A 297 -19.31 -12.38 32.69
C LYS A 297 -19.81 -12.25 31.25
N LEU A 298 -20.42 -11.10 30.92
CA LEU A 298 -20.88 -10.85 29.55
C LEU A 298 -19.70 -10.80 28.56
N LEU A 299 -18.61 -10.15 28.93
CA LEU A 299 -17.41 -10.08 28.09
C LEU A 299 -16.72 -11.44 27.91
N GLU A 300 -16.69 -12.27 28.95
CA GLU A 300 -16.17 -13.64 28.89
C GLU A 300 -17.02 -14.51 27.96
N ALA A 301 -18.35 -14.38 28.02
CA ALA A 301 -19.26 -15.08 27.11
C ALA A 301 -19.05 -14.69 25.63
N VAL A 302 -18.65 -13.44 25.36
CA VAL A 302 -18.30 -12.98 24.00
C VAL A 302 -16.96 -13.56 23.53
N HIS A 303 -16.03 -13.87 24.45
CA HIS A 303 -14.67 -14.31 24.12
C HIS A 303 -14.28 -15.62 24.82
N PRO A 304 -14.97 -16.74 24.57
CA PRO A 304 -14.76 -18.01 25.27
C PRO A 304 -13.38 -18.64 25.02
N MET A 305 -12.66 -18.19 23.98
CA MET A 305 -11.30 -18.67 23.65
C MET A 305 -10.26 -17.56 23.83
N ARG A 306 -10.56 -16.51 24.59
CA ARG A 306 -9.63 -15.38 24.74
C ARG A 306 -8.39 -15.82 25.51
N ARG A 307 -7.23 -15.48 24.98
CA ARG A 307 -5.98 -15.59 25.74
C ARG A 307 -5.85 -14.49 26.78
N ALA A 308 -5.14 -14.78 27.86
CA ALA A 308 -4.76 -13.79 28.86
C ALA A 308 -3.90 -12.64 28.28
N SER A 309 -2.91 -12.96 27.44
CA SER A 309 -2.00 -12.01 26.78
C SER A 309 -1.84 -12.34 25.31
N ALA A 310 -1.81 -11.37 24.40
CA ALA A 310 -1.60 -11.66 22.97
C ALA A 310 -0.20 -12.26 22.70
N LEU A 311 -0.07 -13.01 21.61
CA LEU A 311 1.23 -13.50 21.11
C LEU A 311 2.23 -12.36 20.89
N THR A 312 3.51 -12.65 21.11
CA THR A 312 4.64 -11.76 20.80
C THR A 312 5.18 -12.01 19.39
N CYS A 313 6.15 -11.19 18.95
CA CYS A 313 6.77 -11.35 17.64
C CYS A 313 7.54 -12.68 17.55
N THR A 314 8.33 -12.99 18.58
CA THR A 314 9.17 -14.19 18.64
C THR A 314 8.37 -15.49 18.76
N ASP A 315 7.11 -15.46 19.20
CA ASP A 315 6.27 -16.66 19.21
C ASP A 315 6.09 -17.24 17.78
N CYS A 316 5.95 -16.37 16.78
CA CYS A 316 5.72 -16.73 15.37
C CYS A 316 6.97 -16.60 14.50
N HIS A 317 7.88 -15.69 14.84
CA HIS A 317 9.03 -15.35 14.02
C HIS A 317 10.34 -15.82 14.65
N ARG A 318 10.51 -17.15 14.76
CA ARG A 318 11.73 -17.79 15.26
C ARG A 318 12.05 -19.08 14.51
N THR A 319 13.32 -19.40 14.36
CA THR A 319 13.79 -20.57 13.60
C THR A 319 13.31 -21.90 14.20
N GLN A 320 13.21 -21.99 15.53
CA GLN A 320 12.80 -23.20 16.23
C GLN A 320 11.53 -22.97 17.06
N GLY A 321 10.57 -23.89 16.98
CA GLY A 321 9.33 -23.81 17.75
C GLY A 321 8.40 -22.67 17.31
N SER A 322 8.53 -22.17 16.07
CA SER A 322 7.56 -21.19 15.54
C SER A 322 6.13 -21.72 15.63
N LEU A 323 5.21 -20.86 16.04
CA LEU A 323 3.79 -21.15 15.99
C LEU A 323 3.23 -21.20 14.55
N ILE A 324 4.01 -20.76 13.55
CA ILE A 324 3.61 -20.73 12.14
C ILE A 324 4.49 -21.68 11.34
N ASP A 325 3.87 -22.68 10.72
CA ASP A 325 4.52 -23.54 9.72
C ASP A 325 4.46 -22.85 8.35
N PHE A 326 5.39 -21.93 8.11
CA PHE A 326 5.44 -21.16 6.86
C PHE A 326 5.55 -22.06 5.61
N PRO A 327 6.39 -23.11 5.56
CA PRO A 327 6.43 -24.02 4.41
C PRO A 327 5.06 -24.62 4.08
N LYS A 328 4.33 -25.13 5.09
CA LYS A 328 3.00 -25.72 4.91
C LYS A 328 1.96 -24.71 4.41
N LEU A 329 2.16 -23.43 4.69
CA LEU A 329 1.31 -22.34 4.22
C LEU A 329 1.71 -21.82 2.83
N GLY A 330 2.66 -22.47 2.15
CA GLY A 330 3.08 -22.13 0.80
C GLY A 330 4.02 -20.93 0.71
N TYR A 331 4.63 -20.52 1.82
CA TYR A 331 5.67 -19.49 1.77
C TYR A 331 6.94 -20.07 1.13
N PRO A 332 7.55 -19.42 0.13
CA PRO A 332 8.82 -19.87 -0.42
C PRO A 332 9.98 -19.57 0.53
N GLU A 333 11.04 -20.37 0.45
CA GLU A 333 12.26 -20.30 1.28
C GLU A 333 12.82 -18.87 1.39
N ALA A 334 12.88 -18.13 0.28
CA ALA A 334 13.34 -16.74 0.28
C ALA A 334 12.47 -15.82 1.16
N ARG A 335 11.15 -16.03 1.16
CA ARG A 335 10.23 -15.27 2.01
C ARG A 335 10.32 -15.71 3.46
N ILE A 336 10.40 -17.02 3.69
CA ILE A 336 10.59 -17.61 5.02
C ILE A 336 11.79 -16.97 5.71
N ARG A 337 12.97 -16.94 5.07
CA ARG A 337 14.18 -16.30 5.62
C ARG A 337 13.95 -14.84 6.05
N SER A 338 13.19 -14.07 5.28
CA SER A 338 12.85 -12.68 5.65
C SER A 338 11.88 -12.55 6.83
N LEU A 339 11.18 -13.64 7.17
CA LEU A 339 10.17 -13.70 8.22
C LEU A 339 10.67 -14.37 9.51
N ILE A 340 11.78 -15.12 9.54
CA ILE A 340 12.16 -15.84 10.77
C ILE A 340 13.28 -15.21 11.61
N ASP A 341 14.03 -14.25 11.06
CA ASP A 341 15.10 -13.60 11.83
C ASP A 341 15.50 -12.18 11.35
N PRO A 342 14.56 -11.23 11.18
CA PRO A 342 14.94 -9.84 11.07
C PRO A 342 15.20 -9.28 12.47
N VAL A 343 16.38 -8.69 12.63
CA VAL A 343 16.80 -7.84 13.76
C VAL A 343 15.69 -6.88 14.23
N VAL A 344 14.82 -6.44 13.30
CA VAL A 344 13.63 -5.63 13.56
C VAL A 344 12.71 -6.23 14.64
N PHE A 345 12.50 -7.54 14.70
CA PHE A 345 11.58 -8.13 15.68
C PHE A 345 12.12 -8.01 17.10
N SER A 346 13.40 -8.35 17.29
CA SER A 346 14.10 -8.12 18.56
C SER A 346 14.05 -6.65 18.96
N MET A 347 14.21 -5.72 18.00
CA MET A 347 14.09 -4.27 18.26
C MET A 347 12.68 -3.89 18.74
N ILE A 348 11.63 -4.40 18.09
CA ILE A 348 10.23 -4.13 18.49
C ILE A 348 9.93 -4.70 19.87
N GLU A 349 10.44 -5.88 20.20
CA GLU A 349 10.27 -6.47 21.53
C GLU A 349 10.97 -5.67 22.62
N HIS A 350 12.18 -5.17 22.36
CA HIS A 350 12.87 -4.24 23.28
C HIS A 350 12.05 -2.97 23.52
N ILE A 351 11.51 -2.37 22.46
CA ILE A 351 10.62 -1.20 22.56
C ILE A 351 9.39 -1.53 23.39
N ASN A 352 8.78 -2.70 23.17
CA ASN A 352 7.61 -3.14 23.92
C ASN A 352 7.92 -3.35 25.42
N ALA A 353 9.09 -3.91 25.72
CA ALA A 353 9.62 -4.07 27.08
C ALA A 353 10.07 -2.75 27.73
N GLY A 354 9.99 -1.63 27.02
CA GLY A 354 10.38 -0.32 27.54
C GLY A 354 11.88 -0.07 27.60
N ARG A 355 12.68 -0.90 26.94
CA ARG A 355 14.11 -0.68 26.81
C ARG A 355 14.38 0.44 25.80
N PRO A 356 15.39 1.30 26.02
CA PRO A 356 15.75 2.36 25.09
C PRO A 356 16.17 1.78 23.75
N PHE A 357 15.74 2.45 22.69
CA PHE A 357 16.11 2.12 21.33
C PHE A 357 17.49 2.68 21.03
N ASN A 358 18.47 1.80 20.83
CA ASN A 358 19.72 2.17 20.19
C ASN A 358 19.64 1.69 18.75
N LEU A 359 19.86 2.59 17.79
CA LEU A 359 20.20 2.12 16.45
C LEU A 359 21.40 1.19 16.62
N PRO A 360 21.38 -0.04 16.08
CA PRO A 360 22.58 -0.87 16.06
C PRO A 360 23.67 0.03 15.50
N ALA A 361 24.75 0.23 16.28
CA ALA A 361 25.78 1.16 15.91
C ALA A 361 26.12 0.87 14.45
N VAL A 362 26.05 1.88 13.59
CA VAL A 362 26.34 1.81 12.15
C VAL A 362 27.78 1.27 11.88
N LEU A 363 28.51 0.94 12.95
CA LEU A 363 29.91 0.53 13.07
C LEU A 363 30.11 -0.91 13.63
N GLY A 364 29.17 -1.83 13.44
CA GLY A 364 29.47 -3.28 13.57
C GLY A 364 29.39 -3.91 14.97
N GLY A 365 28.50 -3.42 15.84
CA GLY A 365 28.18 -4.13 17.09
C GLY A 365 27.36 -5.41 16.85
N ALA A 366 27.56 -6.44 17.68
CA ALA A 366 26.75 -7.65 17.65
C ALA A 366 25.26 -7.34 17.90
N PRO A 367 24.32 -8.11 17.31
CA PRO A 367 22.89 -7.94 17.56
C PRO A 367 22.59 -7.99 19.06
N LEU A 368 21.68 -7.14 19.54
CA LEU A 368 21.20 -7.25 20.93
C LEU A 368 20.54 -8.62 21.12
N PRO A 369 20.90 -9.38 22.18
CA PRO A 369 20.21 -10.63 22.48
C PRO A 369 18.72 -10.33 22.72
N PRO A 370 17.80 -11.24 22.34
CA PRO A 370 16.37 -11.07 22.64
C PRO A 370 16.19 -10.80 24.13
N PRO A 371 15.18 -10.00 24.53
CA PRO A 371 14.95 -9.73 25.94
C PRO A 371 14.68 -11.06 26.66
N ASP A 372 15.30 -11.27 27.82
CA ASP A 372 14.91 -12.37 28.71
C ASP A 372 13.40 -12.27 28.92
N VAL A 373 12.68 -13.29 28.45
CA VAL A 373 11.26 -13.41 28.69
C VAL A 373 11.12 -13.81 30.16
N GLU A 374 11.27 -12.84 31.05
CA GLU A 374 10.77 -12.97 32.41
C GLU A 374 9.29 -13.27 32.26
N LYS A 375 8.93 -14.54 32.49
CA LYS A 375 7.53 -14.97 32.54
C LYS A 375 6.88 -14.08 33.58
N LYS A 376 6.12 -13.07 33.14
CA LYS A 376 5.24 -12.34 34.04
C LYS A 376 4.39 -13.40 34.71
N ALA A 377 4.54 -13.53 36.03
CA ALA A 377 3.64 -14.34 36.83
C ALA A 377 2.20 -13.86 36.52
N PRO A 378 1.26 -14.80 36.40
CA PRO A 378 -0.09 -14.55 35.87
C PRO A 378 -0.83 -13.41 36.57
#